data_AF-A0A937WYM8-F1
#
_entry.id   AF-A0A937WYM8-F1
#
_cell.length_a   1.000
_cell.length_b   1.000
_cell.length_c   1.000
_cell.angle_alpha   90.00
_cell.angle_beta   90.00
_cell.angle_gamma   90.00
#
_symmetry.space_group_name_H-M   'P 1'
#
loop_
_entity.id
_entity.type
_entity.pdbx_description
1 polymer ?
#
loop_
_entity_poly.entity_id
_entity_poly.type
_entity_poly.pdbx_seq_one_letter_code
_entity_poly.pdbx_strand_id
1 'polypeptide(L)'
;MRIDQVYTGGIGEQIGLKPGDRLVKINGARVRDSLDYRFWTCEAHLELDVLQTDGNRLLVQVEKDPEEDLGLEVHEPPYQACANKCIFCFIHQNPKGMRKTVYFQDEDVRLSFLYGNYVTLAFVSDAYLERIIVQRLSPIYVSVHATDLELRRMMLGAPKAKDILPILRRLADGDIRIETQIVLCPGVNDGEALRRTVDDLEAFYPAVESISIVPVGLSRHRAGLYPLTPVTVDYARRMIETVSQWQKVLLDRHGVPLVYLSDEWYLMSDTAFPPAEIYENCPVVENGVGMVVRFLEDMAAQTRRLPAQIRVPRRLTLVTAELAKGVVQNALVEPLNRIRNVEAQLVTVKNEFFGPGITVSGLLTGQDIVRTLKGRDVGDTVFLPPNVLNDDGLFLDDMRVEQIAEAVGAPVRLFPDTIREALK
;
A
#
# COMPACT_ATOMS: atom_id res chain seq x y z
N MET A 1 13.50 2.55 25.01
CA MET A 1 12.03 2.50 24.91
C MET A 1 11.39 2.93 26.23
N ARG A 2 10.40 3.85 26.27
CA ARG A 2 9.68 4.18 27.52
C ARG A 2 8.59 3.14 27.76
N ILE A 3 8.38 2.74 29.01
CA ILE A 3 7.25 1.89 29.42
C ILE A 3 6.06 2.80 29.70
N ASP A 4 4.97 2.62 28.96
CA ASP A 4 3.73 3.40 29.12
C ASP A 4 2.82 2.73 30.16
N GLN A 5 2.76 1.40 30.21
CA GLN A 5 1.98 0.65 31.20
C GLN A 5 2.68 -0.65 31.62
N VAL A 6 2.42 -1.09 32.85
CA VAL A 6 2.82 -2.41 33.39
C VAL A 6 1.54 -3.12 33.81
N TYR A 7 1.31 -4.34 33.32
CA TYR A 7 0.12 -5.12 33.65
C TYR A 7 0.27 -5.84 34.99
N THR A 8 -0.79 -5.79 35.81
CA THR A 8 -0.85 -6.47 37.11
C THR A 8 -0.72 -7.97 36.96
N GLY A 9 0.12 -8.60 37.78
CA GLY A 9 0.44 -10.02 37.73
C GLY A 9 1.47 -10.41 36.67
N GLY A 10 1.87 -9.49 35.79
CA GLY A 10 2.90 -9.73 34.78
C GLY A 10 4.31 -9.72 35.35
N ILE A 11 5.26 -10.32 34.62
CA ILE A 11 6.68 -10.40 35.02
C ILE A 11 7.24 -9.01 35.35
N GLY A 12 6.90 -8.00 34.54
CA GLY A 12 7.34 -6.61 34.71
C GLY A 12 7.01 -6.02 36.07
N GLU A 13 5.84 -6.35 36.63
CA GLU A 13 5.46 -5.93 37.99
C GLU A 13 6.29 -6.69 39.04
N GLN A 14 6.49 -8.00 38.85
CA GLN A 14 7.23 -8.86 39.78
C GLN A 14 8.70 -8.43 39.93
N ILE A 15 9.32 -7.95 38.84
CA ILE A 15 10.69 -7.42 38.84
C ILE A 15 10.77 -5.93 39.19
N GLY A 16 9.64 -5.30 39.51
CA GLY A 16 9.56 -3.93 40.04
C GLY A 16 9.67 -2.82 38.99
N LEU A 17 9.40 -3.09 37.72
CA LEU A 17 9.31 -2.05 36.68
C LEU A 17 8.08 -1.18 36.89
N LYS A 18 8.20 0.10 36.54
CA LYS A 18 7.13 1.08 36.69
C LYS A 18 6.86 1.81 35.37
N PRO A 19 5.61 2.29 35.15
CA PRO A 19 5.33 3.24 34.09
C PRO A 19 6.28 4.45 34.18
N GLY A 20 6.84 4.84 33.03
CA GLY A 20 7.84 5.90 32.92
C GLY A 20 9.30 5.43 32.88
N ASP A 21 9.59 4.21 33.36
CA ASP A 21 10.92 3.62 33.24
C ASP A 21 11.29 3.40 31.77
N ARG A 22 12.59 3.35 31.46
CA ARG A 22 13.09 3.21 30.09
C ARG A 22 13.88 1.93 29.92
N LEU A 23 13.33 0.99 29.16
CA LEU A 23 14.05 -0.19 28.70
C LEU A 23 15.08 0.20 27.63
N VAL A 24 16.36 0.12 27.95
CA VAL A 24 17.47 0.57 27.10
C VAL A 24 17.99 -0.58 26.24
N LYS A 25 18.23 -1.74 26.86
CA LYS A 25 18.72 -2.95 26.19
C LYS A 25 18.05 -4.22 26.72
N ILE A 26 18.01 -5.23 25.86
CA ILE A 26 17.71 -6.62 26.20
C ILE A 26 18.85 -7.46 25.63
N ASN A 27 19.49 -8.30 26.44
CA ASN A 27 20.62 -9.16 26.02
C ASN A 27 21.75 -8.36 25.32
N GLY A 28 22.04 -7.17 25.83
CA GLY A 28 23.05 -6.26 25.27
C GLY A 28 22.62 -5.51 23.99
N ALA A 29 21.52 -5.91 23.35
CA ALA A 29 20.96 -5.28 22.16
C ALA A 29 20.03 -4.11 22.51
N ARG A 30 20.12 -3.01 21.75
CA ARG A 30 19.36 -1.79 22.02
C ARG A 30 17.88 -1.95 21.63
N VAL A 31 16.96 -1.54 22.51
CA VAL A 31 15.51 -1.51 22.25
C VAL A 31 15.09 -0.12 21.78
N ARG A 32 14.86 0.02 20.48
CA ARG A 32 14.48 1.30 19.84
C ARG A 32 12.98 1.47 19.71
N ASP A 33 12.26 0.41 19.39
CA ASP A 33 10.83 0.40 19.07
C ASP A 33 10.16 -0.92 19.53
N SER A 34 8.85 -1.08 19.30
CA SER A 34 8.14 -2.29 19.73
C SER A 34 8.57 -3.55 18.99
N LEU A 35 9.09 -3.43 17.76
CA LEU A 35 9.58 -4.57 17.00
C LEU A 35 10.86 -5.12 17.63
N ASP A 36 11.79 -4.25 18.04
CA ASP A 36 12.95 -4.66 18.84
C ASP A 36 12.51 -5.30 20.15
N TYR A 37 11.55 -4.70 20.87
CA TYR A 37 11.05 -5.25 22.12
C TYR A 37 10.57 -6.69 21.92
N ARG A 38 9.61 -6.89 21.00
CA ARG A 38 9.03 -8.20 20.71
C ARG A 38 10.10 -9.21 20.30
N PHE A 39 11.02 -8.82 19.43
CA PHE A 39 12.08 -9.71 18.93
C PHE A 39 12.99 -10.21 20.06
N TRP A 40 13.51 -9.30 20.88
CA TRP A 40 14.45 -9.66 21.95
C TRP A 40 13.77 -10.32 23.15
N THR A 41 12.46 -10.09 23.37
CA THR A 41 11.73 -10.76 24.46
C THR A 41 11.39 -12.23 24.17
N CYS A 42 11.55 -12.72 22.93
CA CYS A 42 11.28 -14.11 22.60
C CYS A 42 12.31 -15.11 23.16
N GLU A 43 13.36 -14.65 23.85
CA GLU A 43 14.34 -15.53 24.48
C GLU A 43 13.89 -15.95 25.90
N ALA A 44 14.30 -17.15 26.32
CA ALA A 44 13.97 -17.68 27.64
C ALA A 44 14.75 -16.98 28.76
N HIS A 45 15.99 -16.55 28.48
CA HIS A 45 16.85 -15.84 29.42
C HIS A 45 17.08 -14.41 28.92
N LEU A 46 16.62 -13.44 29.70
CA LEU A 46 16.70 -12.03 29.37
C LEU A 46 17.53 -11.27 30.40
N GLU A 47 18.53 -10.52 29.94
CA GLU A 47 19.19 -9.46 30.69
C GLU A 47 18.58 -8.12 30.29
N LEU A 48 17.75 -7.56 31.17
CA LEU A 48 17.09 -6.27 30.97
C LEU A 48 17.94 -5.15 31.55
N ASP A 49 18.24 -4.16 30.73
CA ASP A 49 18.93 -2.93 31.12
C ASP A 49 17.93 -1.78 31.10
N VAL A 50 17.53 -1.33 32.29
CA VAL A 50 16.47 -0.34 32.49
C VAL A 50 17.01 0.91 33.16
N LEU A 51 16.72 2.06 32.59
CA LEU A 51 16.91 3.35 33.24
C LEU A 51 15.61 3.76 33.94
N GLN A 52 15.62 3.75 35.26
CA GLN A 52 14.48 4.11 36.08
C GLN A 52 14.24 5.63 36.06
N THR A 53 13.01 6.02 36.41
CA THR A 53 12.60 7.43 36.47
C THR A 53 13.41 8.30 37.43
N ASP A 54 14.03 7.71 38.46
CA ASP A 54 14.92 8.38 39.42
C ASP A 54 16.37 8.56 38.90
N GLY A 55 16.65 8.05 37.69
CA GLY A 55 17.98 8.09 37.06
C GLY A 55 18.87 6.90 37.39
N ASN A 56 18.42 5.97 38.24
CA ASN A 56 19.16 4.74 38.54
C ASN A 56 19.09 3.76 37.36
N ARG A 57 20.15 2.98 37.17
CA ARG A 57 20.22 1.92 36.16
C ARG A 57 20.03 0.57 36.83
N LEU A 58 19.00 -0.14 36.44
CA LEU A 58 18.63 -1.44 36.93
C LEU A 58 18.98 -2.49 35.87
N LEU A 59 19.80 -3.47 36.25
CA LEU A 59 20.10 -4.66 35.45
C LEU A 59 19.39 -5.85 36.09
N VAL A 60 18.46 -6.48 35.38
CA VAL A 60 17.67 -7.62 35.88
C VAL A 60 17.85 -8.81 34.94
N GLN A 61 18.07 -9.98 35.52
CA GLN A 61 18.00 -11.24 34.80
C GLN A 61 16.62 -11.86 35.02
N VAL A 62 15.96 -12.22 33.92
CA VAL A 62 14.62 -12.83 33.90
C VAL A 62 14.72 -14.16 33.18
N GLU A 63 14.16 -15.19 33.79
CA GLU A 63 13.92 -16.47 33.15
C GLU A 63 12.41 -16.62 32.97
N LYS A 64 11.98 -16.90 31.75
CA LYS A 64 10.56 -17.02 31.38
C LYS A 64 10.40 -18.01 30.24
N ASP A 65 9.16 -18.42 29.98
CA ASP A 65 8.86 -19.13 28.74
C ASP A 65 9.03 -18.17 27.54
N PRO A 66 9.61 -18.62 26.41
CA PRO A 66 9.77 -17.79 25.19
C PRO A 66 8.48 -17.10 24.72
N GLU A 67 7.34 -17.76 24.91
CA GLU A 67 6.01 -17.28 24.50
C GLU A 67 5.36 -16.32 25.52
N GLU A 68 5.88 -16.24 26.75
CA GLU A 68 5.37 -15.37 27.79
C GLU A 68 5.83 -13.92 27.58
N ASP A 69 4.92 -12.95 27.61
CA ASP A 69 5.26 -11.52 27.55
C ASP A 69 5.73 -11.01 28.93
N LEU A 70 6.57 -9.98 28.94
CA LEU A 70 6.96 -9.31 30.20
C LEU A 70 5.79 -8.55 30.86
N GLY A 71 4.64 -8.43 30.19
CA GLY A 71 3.49 -7.69 30.69
C GLY A 71 3.71 -6.17 30.64
N LEU A 72 4.42 -5.70 29.61
CA LEU A 72 4.77 -4.29 29.43
C LEU A 72 4.11 -3.72 28.17
N GLU A 73 3.47 -2.58 28.31
CA GLU A 73 3.10 -1.75 27.18
C GLU A 73 4.18 -0.69 26.96
N VAL A 74 4.82 -0.73 25.79
CA VAL A 74 5.96 0.12 25.45
C VAL A 74 5.55 1.23 24.47
N HIS A 75 6.12 2.41 24.69
CA HIS A 75 5.81 3.61 23.91
C HIS A 75 6.33 3.55 22.47
N GLU A 76 5.45 3.44 21.48
CA GLU A 76 5.86 3.40 20.07
C GLU A 76 6.48 4.73 19.63
N PRO A 77 7.77 4.76 19.22
CA PRO A 77 8.37 5.98 18.69
C PRO A 77 7.80 6.31 17.31
N PRO A 78 7.79 7.60 16.93
CA PRO A 78 7.27 8.02 15.63
C PRO A 78 8.01 7.34 14.47
N TYR A 79 7.29 7.11 13.38
CA TYR A 79 7.84 6.55 12.15
C TYR A 79 8.80 7.52 11.45
N GLN A 80 9.81 6.96 10.78
CA GLN A 80 10.73 7.73 9.96
C GLN A 80 9.99 8.33 8.76
N ALA A 81 10.17 9.64 8.58
CA ALA A 81 9.61 10.35 7.44
C ALA A 81 10.63 10.43 6.29
N CYS A 82 10.13 10.27 5.07
CA CYS A 82 10.90 10.49 3.85
C CYS A 82 11.27 11.97 3.71
N ALA A 83 12.52 12.23 3.32
CA ALA A 83 13.02 13.57 3.01
C ALA A 83 13.34 13.76 1.51
N ASN A 84 13.02 12.77 0.69
CA ASN A 84 13.27 12.80 -0.74
C ASN A 84 12.38 13.85 -1.43
N LYS A 85 12.85 14.40 -2.54
CA LYS A 85 12.13 15.38 -3.36
C LYS A 85 11.81 14.79 -4.73
N CYS A 86 11.23 13.59 -4.73
CA CYS A 86 11.07 12.82 -5.97
C CYS A 86 10.23 13.59 -6.98
N ILE A 87 10.65 13.55 -8.25
CA ILE A 87 9.98 14.27 -9.36
C ILE A 87 8.53 13.78 -9.58
N PHE A 88 8.26 12.54 -9.18
CA PHE A 88 6.98 11.83 -9.29
C PHE A 88 6.22 11.71 -7.97
N CYS A 89 6.75 12.24 -6.85
CA CYS A 89 6.14 12.06 -5.51
C CYS A 89 4.69 12.56 -5.51
N PHE A 90 3.72 11.67 -5.26
CA PHE A 90 2.30 12.03 -5.22
C PHE A 90 1.99 12.99 -4.06
N ILE A 91 2.68 12.84 -2.93
CA ILE A 91 2.46 13.67 -1.74
C ILE A 91 2.82 15.15 -2.00
N HIS A 92 3.83 15.43 -2.81
CA HIS A 92 4.15 16.81 -3.23
C HIS A 92 3.09 17.43 -4.14
N GLN A 93 2.19 16.63 -4.71
CA GLN A 93 1.08 17.06 -5.55
C GLN A 93 -0.24 17.18 -4.77
N ASN A 94 -0.22 17.01 -3.45
CA ASN A 94 -1.40 17.22 -2.62
C ASN A 94 -1.69 18.73 -2.48
N PRO A 95 -2.95 19.17 -2.63
CA PRO A 95 -3.33 20.55 -2.34
C PRO A 95 -3.09 20.89 -0.87
N LYS A 96 -3.05 22.17 -0.51
CA LYS A 96 -2.93 22.62 0.88
C LYS A 96 -4.24 22.42 1.65
N GLY A 97 -4.15 22.23 2.96
CA GLY A 97 -5.30 22.19 3.87
C GLY A 97 -5.94 20.82 4.06
N MET A 98 -5.30 19.74 3.60
CA MET A 98 -5.72 18.37 3.90
C MET A 98 -5.27 17.96 5.32
N ARG A 99 -5.77 16.81 5.80
CA ARG A 99 -5.31 16.24 7.07
C ARG A 99 -3.81 15.95 7.05
N LYS A 100 -3.18 16.08 8.22
CA LYS A 100 -1.72 15.95 8.37
C LYS A 100 -1.18 14.60 7.88
N THR A 101 -1.94 13.52 8.07
CA THR A 101 -1.53 12.16 7.68
C THR A 101 -1.38 11.99 6.16
N VAL A 102 -2.13 12.75 5.35
CA VAL A 102 -2.02 12.73 3.88
C VAL A 102 -0.71 13.34 3.39
N TYR A 103 -0.02 14.15 4.21
CA TYR A 103 1.29 14.70 3.90
C TYR A 103 2.45 13.88 4.47
N PHE A 104 2.16 12.82 5.22
CA PHE A 104 3.20 11.94 5.74
C PHE A 104 3.79 11.12 4.58
N GLN A 105 5.11 11.19 4.42
CA GLN A 105 5.84 10.40 3.46
C GLN A 105 6.59 9.33 4.24
N ASP A 106 6.31 8.07 3.97
CA ASP A 106 6.92 6.96 4.68
C ASP A 106 8.32 6.64 4.13
N GLU A 107 9.24 6.28 5.01
CA GLU A 107 10.58 5.75 4.72
C GLU A 107 11.00 4.74 5.82
N ASP A 108 10.05 4.23 6.61
CA ASP A 108 10.31 3.36 7.76
C ASP A 108 10.14 1.88 7.40
N VAL A 109 11.20 1.09 7.59
CA VAL A 109 11.16 -0.34 7.27
C VAL A 109 10.20 -1.11 8.18
N ARG A 110 9.83 -0.60 9.36
CA ARG A 110 8.76 -1.20 10.18
C ARG A 110 7.46 -1.23 9.39
N LEU A 111 7.11 -0.13 8.75
CA LEU A 111 5.89 -0.02 7.96
C LEU A 111 5.99 -0.80 6.65
N SER A 112 7.20 -0.90 6.07
CA SER A 112 7.45 -1.80 4.94
C SER A 112 7.16 -3.25 5.29
N PHE A 113 7.69 -3.73 6.41
CA PHE A 113 7.50 -5.10 6.87
C PHE A 113 6.06 -5.40 7.32
N LEU A 114 5.43 -4.47 8.04
CA LEU A 114 4.10 -4.69 8.63
C LEU A 114 2.95 -4.49 7.65
N TYR A 115 3.08 -3.56 6.70
CA TYR A 115 1.97 -3.08 5.87
C TYR A 115 2.29 -3.03 4.37
N GLY A 116 3.48 -3.44 3.95
CA GLY A 116 3.86 -3.42 2.55
C GLY A 116 4.22 -2.03 2.00
N ASN A 117 4.51 -1.07 2.88
CA ASN A 117 4.89 0.27 2.44
C ASN A 117 6.26 0.29 1.76
N TYR A 118 6.36 1.01 0.65
CA TYR A 118 7.58 1.08 -0.13
C TYR A 118 8.57 2.08 0.43
N VAL A 119 9.78 1.62 0.74
CA VAL A 119 10.90 2.46 1.19
C VAL A 119 11.92 2.64 0.08
N THR A 120 12.54 3.82 -0.02
CA THR A 120 13.57 4.09 -1.03
C THR A 120 14.96 3.59 -0.59
N LEU A 121 15.19 3.42 0.71
CA LEU A 121 16.49 3.10 1.30
C LEU A 121 17.60 4.12 0.93
N ALA A 122 17.24 5.31 0.45
CA ALA A 122 18.18 6.27 -0.11
C ALA A 122 19.25 6.73 0.90
N PHE A 123 18.90 6.76 2.19
CA PHE A 123 19.77 7.18 3.29
C PHE A 123 19.90 6.13 4.39
N VAL A 124 19.65 4.85 4.07
CA VAL A 124 19.72 3.77 5.06
C VAL A 124 21.12 3.64 5.64
N SER A 125 21.24 3.50 6.97
CA SER A 125 22.53 3.30 7.63
C SER A 125 22.92 1.81 7.66
N ASP A 126 24.22 1.53 7.75
CA ASP A 126 24.70 0.13 7.75
C ASP A 126 24.24 -0.65 8.99
N ALA A 127 24.08 0.04 10.12
CA ALA A 127 23.51 -0.53 11.34
C ALA A 127 22.01 -0.85 11.21
N TYR A 128 21.29 -0.09 10.36
CA TYR A 128 19.87 -0.34 10.11
C TYR A 128 19.68 -1.47 9.08
N LEU A 129 20.56 -1.58 8.07
CA LEU A 129 20.61 -2.77 7.22
C LEU A 129 20.96 -4.03 8.01
N GLU A 130 21.90 -3.95 8.95
CA GLU A 130 22.23 -5.08 9.81
C GLU A 130 21.05 -5.51 10.67
N ARG A 131 20.31 -4.53 11.21
CA ARG A 131 19.08 -4.80 11.95
C ARG A 131 18.10 -5.62 11.11
N ILE A 132 17.85 -5.20 9.87
CA ILE A 132 16.91 -5.87 8.97
C ILE A 132 17.26 -7.35 8.82
N ILE A 133 18.55 -7.64 8.63
CA ILE A 133 19.07 -8.99 8.41
C ILE A 133 18.98 -9.82 9.70
N VAL A 134 19.48 -9.29 10.83
CA VAL A 134 19.46 -9.98 12.12
C VAL A 134 18.04 -10.31 12.57
N GLN A 135 17.10 -9.38 12.36
CA GLN A 135 15.70 -9.57 12.72
C GLN A 135 14.88 -10.29 11.64
N ARG A 136 15.49 -10.61 10.50
CA ARG A 136 14.84 -11.23 9.32
C ARG A 136 13.54 -10.51 8.92
N LEU A 137 13.59 -9.19 8.87
CA LEU A 137 12.44 -8.37 8.44
C LEU A 137 12.20 -8.64 6.95
N SER A 138 11.28 -9.56 6.64
CA SER A 138 11.04 -10.07 5.29
C SER A 138 9.56 -10.41 5.09
N PRO A 139 8.94 -10.03 3.96
CA PRO A 139 9.53 -9.29 2.84
C PRO A 139 9.74 -7.80 3.13
N ILE A 140 10.60 -7.14 2.32
CA ILE A 140 10.75 -5.68 2.29
C ILE A 140 10.37 -5.16 0.91
N TYR A 141 9.65 -4.05 0.91
CA TYR A 141 9.13 -3.40 -0.28
C TYR A 141 9.98 -2.18 -0.61
N VAL A 142 10.69 -2.23 -1.75
CA VAL A 142 11.74 -1.28 -2.13
C VAL A 142 11.35 -0.48 -3.37
N SER A 143 11.29 0.83 -3.21
CA SER A 143 11.11 1.81 -4.28
C SER A 143 12.43 2.07 -5.01
N VAL A 144 12.68 1.31 -6.08
CA VAL A 144 13.95 1.33 -6.84
C VAL A 144 13.94 2.46 -7.87
N HIS A 145 12.94 2.46 -8.74
CA HIS A 145 12.69 3.39 -9.85
C HIS A 145 13.74 3.47 -10.97
N ALA A 146 15.03 3.38 -10.64
CA ALA A 146 16.15 3.25 -11.56
C ALA A 146 17.36 2.65 -10.81
N THR A 147 18.14 1.80 -11.47
CA THR A 147 19.40 1.26 -10.92
C THR A 147 20.62 2.08 -11.30
N ASP A 148 20.54 2.89 -12.36
CA ASP A 148 21.57 3.88 -12.65
C ASP A 148 21.61 4.96 -11.54
N LEU A 149 22.76 5.10 -10.89
CA LEU A 149 22.91 5.93 -9.70
C LEU A 149 22.54 7.40 -9.94
N GLU A 150 22.97 7.98 -11.07
CA GLU A 150 22.74 9.39 -11.35
C GLU A 150 21.28 9.64 -11.75
N LEU A 151 20.70 8.76 -12.57
CA LEU A 151 19.26 8.79 -12.85
C LEU A 151 18.43 8.65 -11.58
N ARG A 152 18.78 7.71 -10.70
CA ARG A 152 18.10 7.47 -9.43
C ARG A 152 18.16 8.71 -8.52
N ARG A 153 19.33 9.31 -8.36
CA ARG A 153 19.51 10.55 -7.57
C ARG A 153 18.67 11.69 -8.10
N MET A 154 18.62 11.84 -9.42
CA MET A 154 17.79 12.84 -10.10
C MET A 154 16.31 12.59 -9.83
N MET A 155 15.84 11.36 -10.08
CA MET A 155 14.45 10.96 -9.88
C MET A 155 13.97 11.17 -8.44
N LEU A 156 14.81 10.88 -7.45
CA LEU A 156 14.53 11.08 -6.03
C LEU A 156 14.70 12.53 -5.55
N GLY A 157 15.27 13.41 -6.37
CA GLY A 157 15.66 14.75 -5.95
C GLY A 157 16.66 14.72 -4.77
N ALA A 158 17.49 13.68 -4.71
CA ALA A 158 18.35 13.36 -3.58
C ALA A 158 19.80 13.09 -4.06
N PRO A 159 20.64 14.12 -4.22
CA PRO A 159 21.99 13.99 -4.78
C PRO A 159 22.94 13.08 -3.99
N LYS A 160 22.64 12.87 -2.71
CA LYS A 160 23.43 12.01 -1.80
C LYS A 160 22.80 10.63 -1.58
N ALA A 161 21.75 10.28 -2.34
CA ALA A 161 21.18 8.94 -2.25
C ALA A 161 22.25 7.88 -2.54
N LYS A 162 22.23 6.83 -1.73
CA LYS A 162 23.08 5.65 -1.90
C LYS A 162 22.70 4.89 -3.18
N ASP A 163 23.68 4.17 -3.72
CA ASP A 163 23.46 3.17 -4.76
C ASP A 163 22.62 2.03 -4.19
N ILE A 164 21.60 1.64 -4.93
CA ILE A 164 20.62 0.63 -4.50
C ILE A 164 21.16 -0.79 -4.71
N LEU A 165 22.01 -1.03 -5.71
CA LEU A 165 22.46 -2.39 -6.04
C LEU A 165 23.30 -3.03 -4.91
N PRO A 166 24.25 -2.32 -4.26
CA PRO A 166 24.96 -2.87 -3.11
C PRO A 166 24.05 -3.13 -1.90
N ILE A 167 23.00 -2.31 -1.74
CA ILE A 167 22.02 -2.49 -0.67
C ILE A 167 21.21 -3.76 -0.90
N LEU A 168 20.68 -3.94 -2.12
CA LEU A 168 19.94 -5.14 -2.52
C LEU A 168 20.80 -6.40 -2.39
N ARG A 169 22.07 -6.35 -2.79
CA ARG A 169 23.02 -7.47 -2.58
C ARG A 169 23.12 -7.85 -1.11
N ARG A 170 23.32 -6.87 -0.22
CA ARG A 170 23.46 -7.14 1.21
C ARG A 170 22.19 -7.71 1.83
N LEU A 171 21.01 -7.26 1.38
CA LEU A 171 19.72 -7.83 1.81
C LEU A 171 19.55 -9.25 1.29
N ALA A 172 19.87 -9.51 0.02
CA ALA A 172 19.81 -10.83 -0.59
C ALA A 172 20.77 -11.83 0.08
N ASP A 173 22.00 -11.42 0.36
CA ASP A 173 23.00 -12.24 1.09
C ASP A 173 22.57 -12.55 2.54
N GLY A 174 21.63 -11.77 3.08
CA GLY A 174 21.01 -11.97 4.39
C GLY A 174 19.68 -12.73 4.36
N ASP A 175 19.35 -13.39 3.24
CA ASP A 175 18.11 -14.14 3.02
C ASP A 175 16.82 -13.30 3.19
N ILE A 176 16.89 -12.00 2.87
CA ILE A 176 15.72 -11.12 2.88
C ILE A 176 15.03 -11.16 1.53
N ARG A 177 13.75 -11.53 1.52
CA ARG A 177 12.87 -11.41 0.33
C ARG A 177 12.53 -9.96 0.05
N ILE A 178 12.58 -9.57 -1.22
CA ILE A 178 12.48 -8.18 -1.68
C ILE A 178 11.42 -8.07 -2.78
N GLU A 179 10.49 -7.15 -2.56
CA GLU A 179 9.53 -6.69 -3.56
C GLU A 179 9.97 -5.33 -4.08
N THR A 180 9.98 -5.13 -5.40
CA THR A 180 10.48 -3.87 -5.97
C THR A 180 9.40 -3.13 -6.75
N GLN A 181 9.44 -1.80 -6.68
CA GLN A 181 8.55 -0.93 -7.43
C GLN A 181 9.34 0.07 -8.29
N ILE A 182 8.83 0.28 -9.50
CA ILE A 182 9.27 1.28 -10.46
C ILE A 182 8.07 2.16 -10.79
N VAL A 183 8.13 3.43 -10.39
CA VAL A 183 7.21 4.46 -10.90
C VAL A 183 7.75 4.92 -12.25
N LEU A 184 7.03 4.57 -13.32
CA LEU A 184 7.46 4.88 -14.67
C LEU A 184 7.07 6.31 -15.06
N CYS A 185 8.09 7.11 -15.38
CA CYS A 185 7.99 8.46 -15.90
C CYS A 185 8.43 8.47 -17.38
N PRO A 186 7.49 8.61 -18.34
CA PRO A 186 7.83 8.65 -19.77
C PRO A 186 8.88 9.73 -20.10
N GLY A 187 9.90 9.34 -20.86
CA GLY A 187 11.05 10.17 -21.22
C GLY A 187 12.09 10.39 -20.12
N VAL A 188 11.97 9.71 -18.98
CA VAL A 188 12.90 9.83 -17.84
C VAL A 188 13.57 8.51 -17.50
N ASN A 189 12.79 7.50 -17.11
CA ASN A 189 13.27 6.17 -16.72
C ASN A 189 12.61 5.05 -17.52
N ASP A 190 12.23 5.34 -18.76
CA ASP A 190 11.68 4.38 -19.73
C ASP A 190 12.75 3.86 -20.70
N GLY A 191 12.33 3.05 -21.68
CA GLY A 191 13.20 2.53 -22.73
C GLY A 191 14.38 1.71 -22.19
N GLU A 192 15.60 2.06 -22.60
CA GLU A 192 16.83 1.38 -22.20
C GLU A 192 17.08 1.48 -20.68
N ALA A 193 16.75 2.62 -20.06
CA ALA A 193 16.92 2.80 -18.63
C ALA A 193 16.00 1.85 -17.83
N LEU A 194 14.76 1.67 -18.29
CA LEU A 194 13.84 0.68 -17.71
C LEU A 194 14.37 -0.73 -17.91
N ARG A 195 14.82 -1.07 -19.13
CA ARG A 195 15.34 -2.41 -19.43
C ARG A 195 16.53 -2.75 -18.53
N ARG A 196 17.49 -1.83 -18.43
CA ARG A 196 18.64 -1.97 -17.53
C ARG A 196 18.20 -2.18 -16.09
N THR A 197 17.24 -1.40 -15.61
CA THR A 197 16.70 -1.52 -14.25
C THR A 197 16.10 -2.91 -14.03
N VAL A 198 15.33 -3.43 -14.98
CA VAL A 198 14.75 -4.78 -14.90
C VAL A 198 15.85 -5.86 -14.90
N ASP A 199 16.85 -5.75 -15.78
CA ASP A 199 17.97 -6.70 -15.88
C ASP A 199 18.81 -6.75 -14.61
N ASP A 200 19.13 -5.58 -14.06
CA ASP A 200 19.90 -5.45 -12.83
C ASP A 200 19.13 -6.04 -11.64
N LEU A 201 17.80 -5.89 -11.59
CA LEU A 201 16.95 -6.47 -10.55
C LEU A 201 16.75 -7.99 -10.73
N GLU A 202 16.61 -8.45 -11.97
CA GLU A 202 16.53 -9.88 -12.30
C GLU A 202 17.75 -10.66 -11.77
N ALA A 203 18.94 -10.04 -11.81
CA ALA A 203 20.18 -10.65 -11.31
C ALA A 203 20.17 -10.98 -9.80
N PHE A 204 19.18 -10.50 -9.05
CA PHE A 204 18.97 -10.81 -7.64
C PHE A 204 17.89 -11.87 -7.40
N TYR A 205 17.25 -12.42 -8.43
CA TYR A 205 16.36 -13.56 -8.28
C TYR A 205 17.14 -14.76 -7.68
N PRO A 206 16.62 -15.46 -6.65
CA PRO A 206 15.25 -15.42 -6.14
C PRO A 206 14.99 -14.43 -4.99
N ALA A 207 15.99 -13.67 -4.52
CA ALA A 207 15.80 -12.72 -3.42
C ALA A 207 14.88 -11.55 -3.81
N VAL A 208 14.95 -11.08 -5.06
CA VAL A 208 13.91 -10.21 -5.64
C VAL A 208 12.80 -11.09 -6.19
N GLU A 209 11.62 -11.05 -5.55
CA GLU A 209 10.47 -11.90 -5.87
C GLU A 209 9.55 -11.26 -6.91
N SER A 210 9.45 -9.93 -6.92
CA SER A 210 8.73 -9.19 -7.96
C SER A 210 9.30 -7.81 -8.30
N ILE A 211 9.02 -7.40 -9.53
CA ILE A 211 9.31 -6.08 -10.09
C ILE A 211 8.02 -5.47 -10.61
N SER A 212 7.37 -4.67 -9.78
CA SER A 212 6.14 -3.95 -10.12
C SER A 212 6.45 -2.65 -10.87
N ILE A 213 5.81 -2.43 -12.01
CA ILE A 213 5.91 -1.20 -12.79
C ILE A 213 4.55 -0.50 -12.77
N VAL A 214 4.51 0.69 -12.18
CA VAL A 214 3.29 1.52 -12.05
C VAL A 214 3.43 2.79 -12.87
N PRO A 215 2.36 3.29 -13.52
CA PRO A 215 2.43 4.54 -14.25
C PRO A 215 2.51 5.72 -13.27
N VAL A 216 3.13 6.82 -13.68
CA VAL A 216 3.14 8.03 -12.84
C VAL A 216 1.75 8.66 -12.76
N GLY A 217 1.24 8.83 -11.53
CA GLY A 217 0.02 9.58 -11.24
C GLY A 217 0.27 11.09 -11.19
N LEU A 218 -0.49 11.87 -11.97
CA LEU A 218 -0.33 13.33 -12.07
C LEU A 218 -1.61 14.06 -11.64
N SER A 219 -1.54 14.80 -10.54
CA SER A 219 -2.61 15.71 -10.11
C SER A 219 -2.51 17.06 -10.81
N ARG A 220 -3.58 17.87 -10.74
CA ARG A 220 -3.58 19.27 -11.21
C ARG A 220 -2.77 20.21 -10.31
N HIS A 221 -2.43 19.80 -9.09
CA HIS A 221 -1.74 20.62 -8.08
C HIS A 221 -0.21 20.44 -8.16
N ARG A 222 0.35 20.48 -9.38
CA ARG A 222 1.78 20.28 -9.64
C ARG A 222 2.54 21.55 -10.02
N ALA A 223 1.96 22.72 -9.80
CA ALA A 223 2.61 23.99 -10.13
C ALA A 223 3.94 24.13 -9.37
N GLY A 224 5.04 24.33 -10.11
CA GLY A 224 6.39 24.42 -9.54
C GLY A 224 7.10 23.09 -9.29
N LEU A 225 6.47 21.95 -9.60
CA LEU A 225 7.13 20.64 -9.60
C LEU A 225 7.80 20.34 -10.95
N TYR A 226 8.65 19.30 -10.98
CA TYR A 226 9.30 18.85 -12.20
C TYR A 226 8.25 18.51 -13.29
N PRO A 227 8.42 19.00 -14.54
CA PRO A 227 7.49 18.74 -15.62
C PRO A 227 7.55 17.26 -16.03
N LEU A 228 6.43 16.56 -15.91
CA LEU A 228 6.31 15.15 -16.30
C LEU A 228 5.25 15.00 -17.39
N THR A 229 5.52 14.08 -18.32
CA THR A 229 4.59 13.71 -19.37
C THR A 229 3.62 12.65 -18.85
N PRO A 230 2.29 12.83 -18.97
CA PRO A 230 1.34 11.79 -18.58
C PRO A 230 1.46 10.57 -19.49
N VAL A 231 1.13 9.40 -18.94
CA VAL A 231 1.00 8.17 -19.72
C VAL A 231 -0.22 8.29 -20.64
N THR A 232 -0.03 7.98 -21.92
CA THR A 232 -1.12 7.95 -22.92
C THR A 232 -1.56 6.51 -23.16
N VAL A 233 -2.78 6.34 -23.70
CA VAL A 233 -3.33 5.04 -24.11
C VAL A 233 -2.36 4.28 -25.03
N ASP A 234 -1.83 4.95 -26.06
CA ASP A 234 -0.90 4.30 -27.01
C ASP A 234 0.44 3.95 -26.37
N TYR A 235 0.91 4.78 -25.43
CA TYR A 235 2.11 4.46 -24.66
C TYR A 235 1.88 3.25 -23.76
N ALA A 236 0.73 3.17 -23.08
CA ALA A 236 0.37 2.04 -22.23
C ALA A 236 0.31 0.73 -23.03
N ARG A 237 -0.28 0.72 -24.23
CA ARG A 237 -0.30 -0.46 -25.10
C ARG A 237 1.10 -0.95 -25.46
N ARG A 238 1.98 -0.04 -25.88
CA ARG A 238 3.39 -0.38 -26.18
C ARG A 238 4.14 -0.91 -24.96
N MET A 239 3.89 -0.33 -23.78
CA MET A 239 4.49 -0.79 -22.52
C MET A 239 4.01 -2.21 -22.18
N ILE A 240 2.71 -2.49 -22.30
CA ILE A 240 2.14 -3.83 -22.09
C ILE A 240 2.78 -4.83 -23.04
N GLU A 241 2.86 -4.53 -24.34
CA GLU A 241 3.50 -5.40 -25.34
C GLU A 241 4.96 -5.68 -25.00
N THR A 242 5.70 -4.65 -24.59
CA THR A 242 7.13 -4.76 -24.21
C THR A 242 7.30 -5.64 -22.99
N VAL A 243 6.56 -5.37 -21.91
CA VAL A 243 6.66 -6.14 -20.67
C VAL A 243 6.16 -7.56 -20.85
N SER A 244 5.12 -7.78 -21.66
CA SER A 244 4.63 -9.12 -22.01
C SER A 244 5.69 -9.97 -22.70
N GLN A 245 6.57 -9.37 -23.51
CA GLN A 245 7.71 -10.07 -24.10
C GLN A 245 8.74 -10.44 -23.03
N TRP A 246 9.03 -9.53 -22.09
CA TRP A 246 9.95 -9.79 -20.99
C TRP A 246 9.43 -10.89 -20.06
N GLN A 247 8.14 -10.85 -19.69
CA GLN A 247 7.48 -11.85 -18.87
C GLN A 247 7.60 -13.25 -19.46
N LYS A 248 7.47 -13.41 -20.79
CA LYS A 248 7.68 -14.71 -21.45
C LYS A 248 9.12 -15.23 -21.26
N VAL A 249 10.11 -14.37 -21.52
CA VAL A 249 11.53 -14.73 -21.37
C VAL A 249 11.88 -15.08 -19.92
N LEU A 250 11.33 -14.33 -18.96
CA LEU A 250 11.57 -14.54 -17.53
C LEU A 250 10.85 -15.79 -17.02
N LEU A 251 9.63 -16.05 -17.50
CA LEU A 251 8.89 -17.28 -17.20
C LEU A 251 9.64 -18.51 -17.69
N ASP A 252 10.19 -18.50 -18.90
CA ASP A 252 10.99 -19.60 -19.44
C ASP A 252 12.29 -19.83 -18.65
N ARG A 253 12.87 -18.76 -18.08
CA ARG A 253 14.16 -18.81 -17.37
C ARG A 253 14.02 -19.20 -15.90
N HIS A 254 13.05 -18.63 -15.20
CA HIS A 254 12.91 -18.71 -13.75
C HIS A 254 11.63 -19.44 -13.29
N GLY A 255 10.74 -19.80 -14.21
CA GLY A 255 9.43 -20.37 -13.88
C GLY A 255 8.43 -19.35 -13.36
N VAL A 256 8.78 -18.06 -13.33
CA VAL A 256 7.90 -16.95 -12.94
C VAL A 256 8.07 -15.74 -13.86
N PRO A 257 7.02 -14.92 -14.08
CA PRO A 257 7.11 -13.72 -14.91
C PRO A 257 8.07 -12.65 -14.37
N LEU A 258 8.24 -12.60 -13.04
CA LEU A 258 9.06 -11.67 -12.24
C LEU A 258 8.71 -10.17 -12.37
N VAL A 259 8.39 -9.69 -13.56
CA VAL A 259 7.98 -8.30 -13.83
C VAL A 259 6.47 -8.24 -13.99
N TYR A 260 5.83 -7.28 -13.32
CA TYR A 260 4.39 -7.10 -13.33
C TYR A 260 4.03 -5.64 -13.58
N LEU A 261 3.02 -5.42 -14.43
CA LEU A 261 2.38 -4.12 -14.60
C LEU A 261 1.21 -4.01 -13.63
N SER A 262 1.01 -2.84 -13.02
CA SER A 262 -0.24 -2.57 -12.31
C SER A 262 -1.45 -2.62 -13.23
N ASP A 263 -2.61 -2.88 -12.64
CA ASP A 263 -3.89 -2.99 -13.32
C ASP A 263 -4.27 -1.70 -14.07
N GLU A 264 -3.74 -0.56 -13.61
CA GLU A 264 -3.95 0.74 -14.22
C GLU A 264 -3.51 0.78 -15.70
N TRP A 265 -2.42 0.08 -16.06
CA TRP A 265 -1.96 -0.01 -17.46
C TRP A 265 -3.01 -0.64 -18.38
N TYR A 266 -3.63 -1.73 -17.93
CA TYR A 266 -4.63 -2.48 -18.69
C TYR A 266 -5.95 -1.70 -18.76
N LEU A 267 -6.40 -1.15 -17.63
CA LEU A 267 -7.63 -0.36 -17.56
C LEU A 267 -7.57 0.90 -18.43
N MET A 268 -6.47 1.66 -18.38
CA MET A 268 -6.37 2.90 -19.15
C MET A 268 -6.28 2.64 -20.66
N SER A 269 -5.79 1.46 -21.06
CA SER A 269 -5.59 1.12 -22.48
C SER A 269 -6.71 0.27 -23.08
N ASP A 270 -7.69 -0.13 -22.27
CA ASP A 270 -8.72 -1.11 -22.61
C ASP A 270 -8.10 -2.41 -23.15
N THR A 271 -6.97 -2.82 -22.58
CA THR A 271 -6.27 -4.06 -22.93
C THR A 271 -6.72 -5.15 -21.97
N ALA A 272 -6.94 -6.37 -22.48
CA ALA A 272 -7.30 -7.50 -21.64
C ALA A 272 -6.23 -7.77 -20.57
N PHE A 273 -6.68 -8.10 -19.36
CA PHE A 273 -5.78 -8.50 -18.29
C PHE A 273 -5.07 -9.81 -18.65
N PRO A 274 -3.83 -10.00 -18.16
CA PRO A 274 -3.19 -11.30 -18.14
C PRO A 274 -4.07 -12.31 -17.37
N PRO A 275 -3.97 -13.61 -17.69
CA PRO A 275 -4.75 -14.63 -17.03
C PRO A 275 -4.29 -14.79 -15.56
N ALA A 276 -5.19 -15.29 -14.69
CA ALA A 276 -5.00 -15.31 -13.24
C ALA A 276 -3.75 -16.10 -12.79
N GLU A 277 -3.35 -17.11 -13.55
CA GLU A 277 -2.18 -17.95 -13.29
C GLU A 277 -0.88 -17.15 -13.25
N ILE A 278 -0.80 -16.03 -13.99
CA ILE A 278 0.34 -15.11 -13.93
C ILE A 278 0.46 -14.44 -12.56
N TYR A 279 -0.66 -14.30 -11.84
CA TYR A 279 -0.74 -13.65 -10.54
C TYR A 279 -0.70 -14.63 -9.36
N GLU A 280 -0.76 -15.94 -9.58
CA GLU A 280 -0.75 -16.95 -8.51
C GLU A 280 0.51 -16.87 -7.63
N ASN A 281 1.64 -16.50 -8.24
CA ASN A 281 2.91 -16.26 -7.56
C ASN A 281 3.21 -14.77 -7.37
N CYS A 282 2.21 -13.89 -7.51
CA CYS A 282 2.38 -12.45 -7.34
C CYS A 282 1.96 -12.04 -5.92
N PRO A 283 2.93 -11.68 -5.06
CA PRO A 283 2.66 -11.32 -3.67
C PRO A 283 2.08 -9.90 -3.52
N VAL A 284 2.09 -9.06 -4.56
CA VAL A 284 1.95 -7.60 -4.40
C VAL A 284 0.58 -7.07 -4.81
N VAL A 285 -0.38 -7.09 -3.89
CA VAL A 285 -1.66 -6.37 -4.06
C VAL A 285 -1.46 -4.86 -3.85
N GLU A 286 -0.50 -4.48 -3.01
CA GLU A 286 -0.28 -3.12 -2.52
C GLU A 286 0.08 -2.13 -3.62
N ASN A 287 0.62 -2.61 -4.75
CA ASN A 287 0.95 -1.80 -5.93
C ASN A 287 -0.17 -1.73 -6.99
N GLY A 288 -1.36 -2.23 -6.67
CA GLY A 288 -2.44 -2.31 -7.64
C GLY A 288 -2.16 -3.33 -8.75
N VAL A 289 -1.42 -4.39 -8.46
CA VAL A 289 -1.17 -5.50 -9.39
C VAL A 289 -2.13 -6.65 -9.05
N GLY A 290 -2.95 -7.07 -10.00
CA GLY A 290 -3.84 -8.23 -9.87
C GLY A 290 -5.09 -8.01 -9.01
N MET A 291 -5.33 -6.79 -8.53
CA MET A 291 -6.53 -6.43 -7.76
C MET A 291 -7.81 -6.64 -8.57
N VAL A 292 -7.80 -6.23 -9.84
CA VAL A 292 -8.97 -6.33 -10.73
C VAL A 292 -9.24 -7.78 -11.09
N VAL A 293 -8.20 -8.56 -11.37
CA VAL A 293 -8.36 -9.98 -11.72
C VAL A 293 -8.97 -10.75 -10.54
N ARG A 294 -8.44 -10.56 -9.32
CA ARG A 294 -9.01 -11.16 -8.11
C ARG A 294 -10.46 -10.72 -7.87
N PHE A 295 -10.74 -9.43 -8.02
CA PHE A 295 -12.11 -8.90 -7.93
C PHE A 295 -13.06 -9.54 -8.96
N LEU A 296 -12.63 -9.72 -10.21
CA LEU A 296 -13.43 -10.36 -11.24
C LEU A 296 -13.72 -11.83 -10.92
N GLU A 297 -12.74 -12.56 -10.40
CA GLU A 297 -12.90 -13.95 -9.96
C GLU A 297 -13.87 -14.07 -8.79
N ASP A 298 -13.71 -13.22 -7.77
CA ASP A 298 -14.59 -13.16 -6.62
C ASP A 298 -16.03 -12.84 -7.04
N MET A 299 -16.23 -11.83 -7.89
CA MET A 299 -17.56 -11.48 -8.39
C MET A 299 -18.14 -12.58 -9.28
N ALA A 300 -17.34 -13.25 -10.12
CA ALA A 300 -17.80 -14.38 -10.91
C ALA A 300 -18.26 -15.56 -10.02
N ALA A 301 -17.58 -15.83 -8.91
CA ALA A 301 -17.98 -16.86 -7.95
C ALA A 301 -19.28 -16.48 -7.22
N GLN A 302 -19.42 -15.22 -6.82
CA GLN A 302 -20.61 -14.73 -6.13
C GLN A 302 -21.84 -14.69 -7.03
N THR A 303 -21.68 -14.24 -8.28
CA THR A 303 -22.79 -14.08 -9.24
C THR A 303 -23.47 -15.40 -9.60
N ARG A 304 -22.73 -16.52 -9.60
CA ARG A 304 -23.29 -17.88 -9.80
C ARG A 304 -24.29 -18.29 -8.72
N ARG A 305 -24.23 -17.67 -7.53
CA ARG A 305 -25.06 -18.01 -6.36
C ARG A 305 -26.17 -16.99 -6.09
N LEU A 306 -26.41 -16.08 -7.03
CA LEU A 306 -27.44 -15.05 -6.90
C LEU A 306 -28.84 -15.61 -7.11
N PRO A 307 -29.84 -15.11 -6.36
CA PRO A 307 -31.22 -15.50 -6.58
C PRO A 307 -31.73 -14.94 -7.91
N ALA A 308 -32.67 -15.64 -8.55
CA ALA A 308 -33.33 -15.12 -9.76
C ALA A 308 -34.29 -13.93 -9.48
N GLN A 309 -34.68 -13.74 -8.21
CA GLN A 309 -35.62 -12.70 -7.78
C GLN A 309 -35.45 -12.41 -6.28
N ILE A 310 -35.65 -11.15 -5.88
CA ILE A 310 -35.83 -10.76 -4.48
C ILE A 310 -37.28 -10.33 -4.19
N ARG A 311 -37.74 -10.51 -2.94
CA ARG A 311 -39.14 -10.20 -2.57
C ARG A 311 -39.43 -8.70 -2.53
N VAL A 312 -38.52 -7.92 -1.96
CA VAL A 312 -38.65 -6.46 -1.83
C VAL A 312 -37.86 -5.82 -2.96
N PRO A 313 -38.49 -5.00 -3.83
CA PRO A 313 -37.75 -4.27 -4.85
C PRO A 313 -36.66 -3.38 -4.28
N ARG A 314 -35.51 -3.33 -4.95
CA ARG A 314 -34.34 -2.53 -4.56
C ARG A 314 -33.80 -1.75 -5.75
N ARG A 315 -33.64 -0.44 -5.58
CA ARG A 315 -32.94 0.45 -6.51
C ARG A 315 -31.58 0.82 -5.92
N LEU A 316 -30.50 0.37 -6.54
CA LEU A 316 -29.15 0.49 -6.02
C LEU A 316 -28.32 1.41 -6.92
N THR A 317 -27.55 2.31 -6.32
CA THR A 317 -26.55 3.11 -7.05
C THR A 317 -25.16 2.66 -6.64
N LEU A 318 -24.39 2.13 -7.58
CA LEU A 318 -22.98 1.83 -7.36
C LEU A 318 -22.14 3.02 -7.83
N VAL A 319 -21.20 3.44 -7.00
CA VAL A 319 -20.28 4.53 -7.31
C VAL A 319 -18.91 3.96 -7.62
N THR A 320 -18.24 4.53 -8.62
CA THR A 320 -16.83 4.22 -8.90
C THR A 320 -16.13 5.42 -9.55
N ALA A 321 -14.81 5.36 -9.66
CA ALA A 321 -14.03 6.32 -10.43
C ALA A 321 -13.91 5.89 -11.92
N GLU A 322 -13.42 6.79 -12.77
CA GLU A 322 -13.40 6.58 -14.23
C GLU A 322 -12.66 5.30 -14.65
N LEU A 323 -11.53 4.99 -14.01
CA LEU A 323 -10.66 3.88 -14.41
C LEU A 323 -11.35 2.52 -14.26
N ALA A 324 -12.12 2.33 -13.19
CA ALA A 324 -12.79 1.06 -12.88
C ALA A 324 -14.24 0.99 -13.41
N LYS A 325 -14.68 1.96 -14.21
CA LYS A 325 -16.06 2.05 -14.72
C LYS A 325 -16.49 0.78 -15.45
N GLY A 326 -15.71 0.33 -16.43
CA GLY A 326 -16.03 -0.87 -17.21
C GLY A 326 -16.08 -2.14 -16.37
N VAL A 327 -15.12 -2.27 -15.44
CA VAL A 327 -15.04 -3.40 -14.51
C VAL A 327 -16.28 -3.48 -13.62
N VAL A 328 -16.64 -2.38 -12.95
CA VAL A 328 -17.81 -2.35 -12.05
C VAL A 328 -19.11 -2.53 -12.82
N GLN A 329 -19.22 -1.95 -14.02
CA GLN A 329 -20.40 -2.14 -14.87
C GLN A 329 -20.64 -3.62 -15.17
N ASN A 330 -19.60 -4.32 -15.66
CA ASN A 330 -19.74 -5.69 -16.14
C ASN A 330 -19.78 -6.71 -15.00
N ALA A 331 -19.00 -6.49 -13.93
CA ALA A 331 -18.84 -7.47 -12.85
C ALA A 331 -19.91 -7.35 -11.75
N LEU A 332 -20.51 -6.17 -11.58
CA LEU A 332 -21.50 -5.92 -10.52
C LEU A 332 -22.86 -5.50 -11.07
N VAL A 333 -22.90 -4.40 -11.84
CA VAL A 333 -24.16 -3.76 -12.23
C VAL A 333 -24.98 -4.66 -13.15
N GLU A 334 -24.35 -5.23 -14.18
CA GLU A 334 -25.03 -6.15 -15.10
C GLU A 334 -25.56 -7.42 -14.40
N PRO A 335 -24.76 -8.14 -13.58
CA PRO A 335 -25.29 -9.28 -12.82
C PRO A 335 -26.42 -8.92 -11.86
N LEU A 336 -26.34 -7.78 -11.16
CA LEU A 336 -27.41 -7.31 -10.28
C LEU A 336 -28.72 -7.08 -11.04
N ASN A 337 -28.65 -6.49 -12.24
CA ASN A 337 -29.82 -6.25 -13.09
C ASN A 337 -30.43 -7.51 -13.71
N ARG A 338 -29.78 -8.68 -13.59
CA ARG A 338 -30.39 -9.98 -13.95
C ARG A 338 -31.36 -10.49 -12.88
N ILE A 339 -31.30 -9.93 -11.66
CA ILE A 339 -32.17 -10.32 -10.55
C ILE A 339 -33.50 -9.56 -10.70
N ARG A 340 -34.62 -10.29 -10.80
CA ARG A 340 -35.94 -9.65 -10.80
C ARG A 340 -36.15 -8.87 -9.50
N ASN A 341 -36.75 -7.68 -9.62
CA ASN A 341 -36.95 -6.70 -8.55
C ASN A 341 -35.66 -5.98 -8.08
N VAL A 342 -34.56 -6.03 -8.84
CA VAL A 342 -33.38 -5.19 -8.63
C VAL A 342 -33.21 -4.25 -9.82
N GLU A 343 -32.98 -2.98 -9.54
CA GLU A 343 -32.55 -1.96 -10.50
C GLU A 343 -31.23 -1.38 -10.00
N ALA A 344 -30.12 -1.77 -10.61
CA ALA A 344 -28.79 -1.26 -10.28
C ALA A 344 -28.33 -0.27 -11.36
N GLN A 345 -27.86 0.91 -10.95
CA GLN A 345 -27.25 1.89 -11.82
C GLN A 345 -25.81 2.19 -11.39
N LEU A 346 -24.97 2.55 -12.36
CA LEU A 346 -23.59 2.98 -12.12
C LEU A 346 -23.49 4.50 -12.21
N VAL A 347 -22.88 5.12 -11.21
CA VAL A 347 -22.48 6.52 -11.24
C VAL A 347 -20.96 6.62 -11.18
N THR A 348 -20.37 7.11 -12.25
CA THR A 348 -18.94 7.42 -12.31
C THR A 348 -18.68 8.82 -11.76
N VAL A 349 -17.83 8.92 -10.75
CA VAL A 349 -17.40 10.18 -10.14
C VAL A 349 -16.09 10.61 -10.79
N LYS A 350 -16.06 11.85 -11.29
CA LYS A 350 -14.84 12.47 -11.80
C LYS A 350 -14.10 13.14 -10.65
N ASN A 351 -12.79 12.93 -10.59
CA ASN A 351 -11.95 13.57 -9.58
C ASN A 351 -11.71 15.02 -9.97
N GLU A 352 -12.58 15.92 -9.54
CA GLU A 352 -12.36 17.35 -9.75
C GLU A 352 -11.40 17.91 -8.72
N PHE A 353 -11.30 17.32 -7.52
CA PHE A 353 -10.43 17.80 -6.46
C PHE A 353 -8.94 17.74 -6.83
N PHE A 354 -8.45 16.55 -7.21
CA PHE A 354 -7.09 16.33 -7.72
C PHE A 354 -6.96 16.55 -9.23
N GLY A 355 -8.08 16.64 -9.94
CA GLY A 355 -8.12 16.85 -11.39
C GLY A 355 -8.31 15.57 -12.20
N PRO A 356 -8.73 15.70 -13.46
CA PRO A 356 -9.26 14.58 -14.26
C PRO A 356 -8.21 13.52 -14.63
N GLY A 357 -6.92 13.80 -14.43
CA GLY A 357 -5.84 12.82 -14.59
C GLY A 357 -5.82 11.76 -13.48
N ILE A 358 -6.51 11.99 -12.36
CA ILE A 358 -6.65 11.02 -11.28
C ILE A 358 -7.97 10.28 -11.43
N THR A 359 -7.90 9.00 -11.76
CA THR A 359 -9.06 8.20 -12.19
C THR A 359 -9.34 7.00 -11.31
N VAL A 360 -8.58 6.82 -10.22
CA VAL A 360 -8.74 5.73 -9.23
C VAL A 360 -9.73 6.08 -8.12
N SER A 361 -10.43 5.08 -7.58
CA SER A 361 -11.45 5.28 -6.54
C SER A 361 -10.87 5.70 -5.20
N GLY A 362 -9.70 5.19 -4.82
CA GLY A 362 -9.06 5.51 -3.53
C GLY A 362 -8.61 6.97 -3.38
N LEU A 363 -8.69 7.76 -4.45
CA LEU A 363 -8.39 9.19 -4.44
C LEU A 363 -9.63 10.08 -4.61
N LEU A 364 -10.84 9.50 -4.60
CA LEU A 364 -12.08 10.26 -4.60
C LEU A 364 -12.30 10.97 -3.26
N THR A 365 -12.71 12.23 -3.32
CA THR A 365 -13.09 13.01 -2.14
C THR A 365 -14.58 12.92 -1.87
N GLY A 366 -14.99 13.14 -0.62
CA GLY A 366 -16.41 13.22 -0.27
C GLY A 366 -17.11 14.34 -1.04
N GLN A 367 -16.45 15.48 -1.23
CA GLN A 367 -16.96 16.59 -2.03
C GLN A 367 -17.24 16.24 -3.49
N ASP A 368 -16.36 15.49 -4.16
CA ASP A 368 -16.57 15.09 -5.55
C ASP A 368 -17.75 14.10 -5.67
N ILE A 369 -17.89 13.20 -4.69
CA ILE A 369 -19.03 12.28 -4.61
C ILE A 369 -20.34 13.07 -4.40
N VAL A 370 -20.38 13.98 -3.42
CA VAL A 370 -21.56 14.81 -3.15
C VAL A 370 -21.92 15.66 -4.37
N ARG A 371 -20.94 16.33 -4.99
CA ARG A 371 -21.16 17.14 -6.21
C ARG A 371 -21.78 16.31 -7.32
N THR A 372 -21.33 15.07 -7.48
CA THR A 372 -21.83 14.17 -8.52
C THR A 372 -23.24 13.67 -8.21
N LEU A 373 -23.53 13.27 -6.97
CA LEU A 373 -24.77 12.60 -6.61
C LEU A 373 -25.92 13.56 -6.24
N LYS A 374 -25.61 14.75 -5.71
CA LYS A 374 -26.63 15.67 -5.21
C LYS A 374 -27.62 16.07 -6.30
N GLY A 375 -28.90 15.89 -6.03
CA GLY A 375 -30.00 16.21 -6.95
C GLY A 375 -30.25 15.16 -8.03
N ARG A 376 -29.54 14.03 -8.02
CA ARG A 376 -29.84 12.86 -8.88
C ARG A 376 -30.80 11.90 -8.19
N ASP A 377 -31.54 11.15 -8.98
CA ASP A 377 -32.25 9.96 -8.48
C ASP A 377 -31.21 8.86 -8.23
N VAL A 378 -30.93 8.60 -6.96
CA VAL A 378 -29.93 7.60 -6.52
C VAL A 378 -30.57 6.32 -5.98
N GLY A 379 -31.90 6.17 -6.09
CA GLY A 379 -32.61 5.00 -5.59
C GLY A 379 -32.60 4.86 -4.07
N ASP A 380 -32.64 3.62 -3.59
CA ASP A 380 -32.80 3.27 -2.18
C ASP A 380 -31.49 3.27 -1.40
N THR A 381 -30.36 2.98 -2.04
CA THR A 381 -29.04 2.91 -1.39
C THR A 381 -27.92 3.18 -2.38
N VAL A 382 -26.95 3.99 -1.95
CA VAL A 382 -25.70 4.26 -2.65
C VAL A 382 -24.58 3.41 -2.04
N PHE A 383 -23.89 2.64 -2.88
CA PHE A 383 -22.69 1.89 -2.51
C PHE A 383 -21.43 2.57 -3.04
N LEU A 384 -20.49 2.86 -2.15
CA LEU A 384 -19.17 3.38 -2.47
C LEU A 384 -18.13 2.25 -2.50
N PRO A 385 -17.05 2.38 -3.29
CA PRO A 385 -15.92 1.44 -3.21
C PRO A 385 -15.33 1.45 -1.80
N PRO A 386 -14.94 0.31 -1.20
CA PRO A 386 -14.39 0.27 0.15
C PRO A 386 -13.14 1.13 0.35
N ASN A 387 -12.30 1.23 -0.69
CA ASN A 387 -11.02 1.93 -0.64
C ASN A 387 -11.11 3.47 -0.65
N VAL A 388 -12.30 4.06 -0.60
CA VAL A 388 -12.46 5.53 -0.52
C VAL A 388 -12.24 6.09 0.89
N LEU A 389 -12.24 5.24 1.91
CA LEU A 389 -12.03 5.63 3.31
C LEU A 389 -10.67 5.14 3.82
N ASN A 390 -10.11 5.85 4.80
CA ASN A 390 -9.04 5.31 5.63
C ASN A 390 -9.58 4.46 6.80
N ASP A 391 -8.67 3.93 7.61
CA ASP A 391 -8.99 3.11 8.79
C ASP A 391 -9.88 3.83 9.83
N ASP A 392 -9.85 5.17 9.87
CA ASP A 392 -10.71 5.98 10.75
C ASP A 392 -12.12 6.25 10.17
N GLY A 393 -12.42 5.70 8.98
CA GLY A 393 -13.68 5.92 8.27
C GLY A 393 -13.84 7.31 7.68
N LEU A 394 -12.73 7.97 7.31
CA LEU A 394 -12.70 9.33 6.76
C LEU A 394 -12.23 9.36 5.30
N PHE A 395 -12.91 10.16 4.49
CA PHE A 395 -12.44 10.54 3.16
C PHE A 395 -11.19 11.42 3.23
N LEU A 396 -10.52 11.62 2.09
CA LEU A 396 -9.31 12.45 1.99
C LEU A 396 -9.53 13.93 2.38
N ASP A 397 -10.78 14.41 2.30
CA ASP A 397 -11.21 15.74 2.69
C ASP A 397 -11.93 15.78 4.06
N ASP A 398 -11.63 14.80 4.93
CA ASP A 398 -12.14 14.66 6.30
C ASP A 398 -13.67 14.52 6.44
N MET A 399 -14.36 14.32 5.33
CA MET A 399 -15.78 13.97 5.35
C MET A 399 -15.97 12.56 5.91
N ARG A 400 -17.15 12.33 6.49
CA ARG A 400 -17.67 11.01 6.84
C ARG A 400 -18.80 10.60 5.90
N VAL A 401 -19.07 9.30 5.84
CA VAL A 401 -20.15 8.73 5.02
C VAL A 401 -21.52 9.32 5.36
N GLU A 402 -21.77 9.61 6.65
CA GLU A 402 -23.03 10.18 7.12
C GLU A 402 -23.28 11.58 6.52
N GLN A 403 -22.23 12.39 6.35
CA GLN A 403 -22.33 13.72 5.75
C GLN A 403 -22.67 13.64 4.26
N ILE A 404 -22.17 12.61 3.57
CA ILE A 404 -22.53 12.35 2.17
C ILE A 404 -23.99 11.88 2.09
N ALA A 405 -24.40 10.96 2.98
CA ALA A 405 -25.77 10.47 3.03
C ALA A 405 -26.80 11.60 3.25
N GLU A 406 -26.51 12.51 4.18
CA GLU A 406 -27.33 13.70 4.44
C GLU A 406 -27.40 14.61 3.20
N ALA A 407 -26.26 14.89 2.56
CA ALA A 407 -26.20 15.78 1.40
C ALA A 407 -26.88 15.20 0.14
N VAL A 408 -26.86 13.88 -0.02
CA VAL A 408 -27.45 13.15 -1.15
C VAL A 408 -28.94 12.85 -0.90
N GLY A 409 -29.37 12.74 0.36
CA GLY A 409 -30.75 12.42 0.71
C GLY A 409 -31.10 10.93 0.60
N ALA A 410 -30.10 10.04 0.63
CA ALA A 410 -30.27 8.60 0.58
C ALA A 410 -29.22 7.88 1.44
N PRO A 411 -29.47 6.66 1.93
CA PRO A 411 -28.47 5.84 2.60
C PRO A 411 -27.22 5.65 1.74
N VAL A 412 -26.04 5.98 2.28
CA VAL A 412 -24.74 5.73 1.66
C VAL A 412 -23.99 4.72 2.51
N ARG A 413 -23.42 3.69 1.88
CA ARG A 413 -22.67 2.61 2.53
C ARG A 413 -21.45 2.25 1.69
N LEU A 414 -20.46 1.62 2.31
CA LEU A 414 -19.44 0.90 1.55
C LEU A 414 -20.05 -0.35 0.94
N PHE A 415 -19.59 -0.73 -0.25
CA PHE A 415 -19.95 -2.00 -0.84
C PHE A 415 -19.45 -3.14 0.07
N PRO A 416 -20.32 -4.06 0.50
CA PRO A 416 -19.92 -5.16 1.39
C PRO A 416 -19.11 -6.21 0.65
N ASP A 417 -18.51 -7.14 1.40
CA ASP A 417 -17.71 -8.23 0.83
C ASP A 417 -18.54 -9.14 -0.10
N THR A 418 -19.86 -9.19 0.10
CA THR A 418 -20.75 -10.01 -0.72
C THR A 418 -21.92 -9.27 -1.38
N ILE A 419 -22.22 -9.58 -2.64
CA ILE A 419 -23.41 -9.09 -3.36
C ILE A 419 -24.69 -9.41 -2.59
N ARG A 420 -24.75 -10.55 -1.89
CA ARG A 420 -25.91 -10.94 -1.10
C ARG A 420 -26.17 -9.99 0.07
N GLU A 421 -25.12 -9.46 0.70
CA GLU A 421 -25.27 -8.44 1.75
C GLU A 421 -25.70 -7.10 1.18
N ALA A 422 -25.23 -6.74 -0.03
CA ALA A 422 -25.66 -5.53 -0.71
C ALA A 422 -27.17 -5.54 -1.06
N LEU A 423 -27.78 -6.72 -1.16
CA LEU A 423 -29.20 -6.91 -1.47
C LEU A 423 -30.11 -6.95 -0.23
N LYS A 424 -29.55 -7.02 0.99
CA LYS A 424 -30.32 -6.98 2.24
C LYS A 424 -30.70 -5.55 2.58
#